data_AF-A0A9D6UTE0-F1
#
_entry.id   AF-A0A9D6UTE0-F1
#
_cell.length_a   1.000
_cell.length_b   1.000
_cell.length_c   1.000
_cell.angle_alpha   90.00
_cell.angle_beta   90.00
_cell.angle_gamma   90.00
#
_symmetry.space_group_name_H-M   'P 1'
#
loop_
_entity.id
_entity.type
_entity.pdbx_description
1 polymer ?
#
loop_
_entity_poly.entity_id
_entity_poly.type
_entity_poly.pdbx_seq_one_letter_code
_entity_poly.pdbx_strand_id
1 'polypeptide(L)'
;MAALPLAKYGLDKLHLFPYYQTREQFRMATGEEPPPFDPSRPPKFWFDPAARQLTKRALIYENILATNEHGKALTGPDGKPYFEQLMILRSEAATVNIPLKNAANEPGAGEPEAPPPLRALDPDEELFFDFGGVVLVRNKTIVDDSIIGFTTQDRAIMKAIARKLNVPV
;
A
#
# COMPACT_ATOMS: atom_id res chain seq x y z
N MET A 1 14.40 3.05 -8.36
CA MET A 1 13.40 3.04 -9.45
C MET A 1 12.79 4.43 -9.46
N ALA A 2 12.63 5.03 -10.63
CA ALA A 2 12.01 6.36 -10.74
C ALA A 2 10.52 6.30 -10.37
N ALA A 3 9.97 7.44 -9.96
CA ALA A 3 8.55 7.60 -9.70
C ALA A 3 7.70 7.16 -10.90
N LEU A 4 6.53 6.56 -10.64
CA LEU A 4 5.64 6.16 -11.72
C LEU A 4 5.03 7.39 -12.42
N PRO A 5 4.76 7.32 -13.73
CA PRO A 5 4.18 8.42 -14.51
C PRO A 5 2.66 8.55 -14.26
N LEU A 6 2.25 8.46 -13.00
CA LEU A 6 0.87 8.54 -12.52
C LEU A 6 0.83 9.58 -11.39
N ALA A 7 -0.17 10.45 -11.39
CA ALA A 7 -0.34 11.46 -10.33
C ALA A 7 -0.50 10.81 -8.94
N LYS A 8 -1.26 9.71 -8.88
CA LYS A 8 -1.52 8.91 -7.69
C LYS A 8 -1.59 7.42 -8.05
N TYR A 9 -1.13 6.55 -7.15
CA TYR A 9 -1.24 5.10 -7.33
C TYR A 9 -1.23 4.36 -5.99
N GLY A 10 -1.71 3.11 -6.05
CA GLY A 10 -1.77 2.21 -4.91
C GLY A 10 -0.40 1.81 -4.38
N LEU A 11 -0.38 1.47 -3.09
CA LEU A 11 0.82 1.00 -2.40
C LEU A 11 1.32 -0.33 -2.95
N ASP A 12 0.45 -1.10 -3.62
CA ASP A 12 0.80 -2.35 -4.32
C ASP A 12 1.93 -2.17 -5.33
N LYS A 13 2.08 -0.97 -5.90
CA LYS A 13 3.16 -0.63 -6.83
C LYS A 13 4.53 -0.45 -6.16
N LEU A 14 4.56 -0.36 -4.82
CA LEU A 14 5.79 -0.30 -4.04
C LEU A 14 6.21 -1.65 -3.48
N HIS A 15 5.39 -2.71 -3.59
CA HIS A 15 5.72 -4.00 -3.02
C HIS A 15 7.03 -4.57 -3.58
N LEU A 16 7.93 -5.00 -2.70
CA LEU A 16 9.17 -5.69 -3.10
C LEU A 16 8.92 -7.13 -3.54
N PHE A 17 7.86 -7.74 -3.02
CA PHE A 17 7.51 -9.13 -3.26
C PHE A 17 6.09 -9.25 -3.77
N PRO A 18 5.77 -10.27 -4.60
CA PRO A 18 4.41 -10.51 -5.03
C PRO A 18 3.49 -10.80 -3.83
N TYR A 19 2.23 -10.36 -3.97
CA TYR A 19 1.18 -10.55 -2.98
C TYR A 19 0.20 -11.63 -3.45
N TYR A 20 -0.05 -12.63 -2.63
CA TYR A 20 -0.87 -13.80 -2.95
C TYR A 20 -2.10 -13.85 -2.05
N GLN A 21 -3.25 -13.37 -2.51
CA GLN A 21 -4.47 -13.33 -1.72
C GLN A 21 -5.04 -14.73 -1.42
N THR A 22 -4.71 -15.73 -2.25
CA THR A 22 -5.20 -17.10 -2.08
C THR A 22 -4.08 -18.12 -2.22
N ARG A 23 -4.32 -19.30 -1.62
CA ARG A 23 -3.43 -20.46 -1.73
C ARG A 23 -3.26 -20.92 -3.17
N GLU A 24 -4.31 -20.81 -3.97
CA GLU A 24 -4.30 -21.13 -5.40
C GLU A 24 -3.42 -20.16 -6.20
N GLN A 25 -3.49 -18.86 -5.93
CA GLN A 25 -2.63 -17.85 -6.55
C GLN A 25 -1.16 -18.12 -6.25
N PHE A 26 -0.83 -18.46 -5.00
CA PHE A 26 0.53 -18.85 -4.62
C PHE A 26 1.01 -20.07 -5.42
N ARG A 27 0.17 -21.12 -5.51
CA ARG A 27 0.51 -22.34 -6.27
C ARG A 27 0.69 -22.07 -7.76
N MET A 28 -0.17 -21.23 -8.35
CA MET A 28 -0.04 -20.86 -9.77
C MET A 28 1.24 -20.07 -10.05
N ALA A 29 1.64 -19.18 -9.14
CA ALA A 29 2.80 -18.32 -9.34
C ALA A 29 4.14 -19.03 -9.05
N THR A 30 4.17 -19.92 -8.06
CA THR A 30 5.41 -20.55 -7.59
C THR A 30 5.56 -22.00 -8.02
N GLY A 31 4.46 -22.68 -8.34
CA GLY A 31 4.42 -24.14 -8.53
C GLY A 31 4.49 -24.95 -7.23
N GLU A 32 4.68 -24.30 -6.06
CA GLU A 32 4.74 -24.95 -4.75
C GLU A 32 3.36 -24.91 -4.06
N GLU A 33 3.02 -25.96 -3.31
CA GLU A 33 1.85 -25.91 -2.43
C GLU A 33 2.19 -25.08 -1.18
N PRO A 34 1.36 -24.09 -0.80
CA PRO A 34 1.63 -23.28 0.37
C PRO A 34 1.59 -24.14 1.65
N PRO A 35 2.40 -23.84 2.68
CA PRO A 35 2.34 -24.55 3.96
C PRO A 35 0.92 -24.55 4.57
N PRO A 36 0.58 -25.52 5.44
CA PRO A 36 -0.65 -25.46 6.22
C PRO A 36 -0.76 -24.14 6.97
N PHE A 37 -1.96 -23.56 7.04
CA PHE A 37 -2.20 -22.34 7.80
C PHE A 37 -1.96 -22.58 9.29
N ASP A 38 -1.18 -21.70 9.91
CA ASP A 38 -0.91 -21.70 11.34
C ASP A 38 -1.71 -20.57 12.01
N PRO A 39 -2.75 -20.89 12.78
CA PRO A 39 -3.62 -19.90 13.42
C PRO A 39 -2.94 -19.16 14.58
N SER A 40 -1.78 -19.62 15.06
CA SER A 40 -1.00 -18.91 16.08
C SER A 40 -0.17 -17.75 15.52
N ARG A 41 -0.19 -17.58 14.20
CA ARG A 41 0.59 -16.57 13.47
C ARG A 41 -0.35 -15.67 12.67
N PRO A 42 0.01 -14.38 12.49
CA PRO A 42 -0.78 -13.50 11.65
C PRO A 42 -0.83 -14.02 10.21
N PRO A 43 -1.91 -13.74 9.47
CA PRO A 43 -1.97 -14.00 8.04
C PRO A 43 -0.81 -13.32 7.32
N LYS A 44 -0.15 -14.03 6.40
CA LYS A 44 0.97 -13.48 5.62
C LYS A 44 0.88 -13.94 4.19
N PHE A 45 0.65 -12.99 3.30
CA PHE A 45 0.35 -13.24 1.89
C PHE A 45 1.54 -12.91 0.96
N TRP A 46 2.72 -12.69 1.51
CA TRP A 46 3.96 -12.45 0.77
C TRP A 46 5.08 -13.31 1.33
N PHE A 47 6.13 -13.54 0.55
CA PHE A 47 7.36 -14.18 1.03
C PHE A 47 8.58 -13.66 0.27
N ASP A 48 9.73 -13.76 0.90
CA ASP A 48 11.02 -13.48 0.28
C ASP A 48 11.65 -14.79 -0.21
N PRO A 49 11.74 -15.02 -1.54
CA PRO A 49 12.35 -16.23 -2.08
C PRO A 49 13.86 -16.32 -1.78
N ALA A 50 14.55 -15.19 -1.66
CA ALA A 50 15.97 -15.13 -1.35
C ALA A 50 16.25 -15.44 0.13
N ALA A 51 15.28 -15.22 1.03
CA ALA A 51 15.43 -15.49 2.46
C ALA A 51 15.86 -16.93 2.77
N ARG A 52 15.46 -17.93 1.96
CA ARG A 52 15.85 -19.33 2.11
C ARG A 52 17.38 -19.53 2.01
N GLN A 53 18.06 -18.69 1.23
CA GLN A 53 19.48 -18.80 0.93
C GLN A 53 20.35 -18.00 1.91
N LEU A 54 19.76 -17.12 2.72
CA LEU A 54 20.49 -16.28 3.65
C LEU A 54 20.97 -17.08 4.87
N THR A 55 22.17 -16.75 5.35
CA THR A 55 22.77 -17.34 6.56
C THR A 55 22.30 -16.67 7.85
N LYS A 56 21.75 -15.44 7.74
CA LYS A 56 21.24 -14.65 8.88
C LYS A 56 19.96 -15.29 9.44
N ARG A 57 19.82 -15.31 10.76
CA ARG A 57 18.63 -15.87 11.44
C ARG A 57 17.40 -14.97 11.37
N ALA A 58 17.61 -13.66 11.35
CA ALA A 58 16.57 -12.65 11.25
C ALA A 58 16.89 -11.68 10.11
N LEU A 59 15.84 -11.13 9.52
CA LEU A 59 15.88 -10.16 8.44
C LEU A 59 15.18 -8.90 8.90
N ILE A 60 15.71 -7.76 8.46
CA ILE A 60 15.16 -6.44 8.74
C ILE A 60 14.75 -5.84 7.41
N TYR A 61 13.48 -5.47 7.30
CA TYR A 61 12.94 -4.71 6.17
C TYR A 61 12.72 -3.28 6.62
N GLU A 62 13.32 -2.33 5.93
CA GLU A 62 13.34 -0.93 6.39
C GLU A 62 12.05 -0.17 6.12
N ASN A 63 11.31 -0.55 5.07
CA ASN A 63 10.15 0.18 4.60
C ASN A 63 8.91 -0.70 4.68
N ILE A 64 8.19 -0.58 5.79
CA ILE A 64 6.92 -1.26 6.03
C ILE A 64 5.91 -0.19 6.41
N LEU A 65 4.69 -0.26 5.88
CA LEU A 65 3.66 0.68 6.28
C LEU A 65 3.35 0.50 7.77
N ALA A 66 3.56 1.55 8.56
CA ALA A 66 3.26 1.52 9.99
C ALA A 66 1.74 1.40 10.20
N THR A 67 1.30 0.34 10.87
CA THR A 67 -0.12 0.06 11.14
C THR A 67 -0.37 -0.19 12.63
N ASN A 68 -1.58 0.09 13.09
CA ASN A 68 -2.01 -0.30 14.44
C ASN A 68 -2.41 -1.79 14.52
N GLU A 69 -2.84 -2.22 15.71
CA GLU A 69 -3.34 -3.58 16.00
C GLU A 69 -4.57 -3.99 15.15
N HIS A 70 -5.20 -3.05 14.45
CA HIS A 70 -6.34 -3.30 13.56
C HIS A 70 -5.97 -3.19 12.07
N GLY A 71 -4.68 -3.10 11.74
CA GLY A 71 -4.21 -2.97 10.35
C GLY A 71 -4.45 -1.59 9.73
N LYS A 72 -4.86 -0.59 10.51
CA LYS A 72 -5.04 0.78 10.02
C LYS A 72 -3.71 1.52 10.07
N ALA A 73 -3.35 2.17 8.96
CA ALA A 73 -2.14 2.96 8.86
C ALA A 73 -2.08 4.10 9.90
N LEU A 74 -0.90 4.24 10.51
CA LEU A 74 -0.61 5.24 11.52
C LEU A 74 -0.19 6.56 10.88
N THR A 75 -0.46 7.65 11.61
CA THR A 75 -0.07 9.00 11.21
C THR A 75 1.20 9.40 11.94
N GLY A 76 2.21 9.83 11.20
CA GLY A 76 3.46 10.36 11.72
C GLY A 76 3.32 11.78 12.26
N PRO A 77 4.39 12.34 12.83
CA PRO A 77 4.40 13.71 13.38
C PRO A 77 4.07 14.80 12.35
N ASP A 78 4.30 14.52 11.07
CA ASP A 78 4.03 15.41 9.94
C ASP A 78 2.60 15.31 9.40
N GLY A 79 1.73 14.50 10.02
CA GLY A 79 0.35 14.29 9.59
C GLY A 79 0.22 13.31 8.42
N LYS A 80 1.29 12.64 8.00
CA LYS A 80 1.30 11.69 6.87
C LYS A 80 1.50 10.25 7.34
N PRO A 81 1.10 9.25 6.53
CA PRO A 81 1.53 7.88 6.77
C PRO A 81 3.04 7.77 6.61
N TYR A 82 3.67 6.89 7.39
CA TYR A 82 5.12 6.73 7.43
C TYR A 82 5.52 5.25 7.40
N PHE A 83 6.81 5.01 7.12
CA PHE A 83 7.39 3.68 7.14
C PHE A 83 8.08 3.39 8.46
N GLU A 84 8.01 2.13 8.86
CA GLU A 84 8.75 1.57 9.99
C GLU A 84 9.57 0.35 9.56
N GLN A 85 10.42 -0.12 10.48
CA GLN A 85 11.23 -1.31 10.27
C GLN A 85 10.50 -2.55 10.80
N LEU A 86 10.45 -3.61 10.00
CA LEU A 86 9.99 -4.92 10.44
C LEU A 86 11.17 -5.87 10.56
N MET A 87 11.37 -6.41 11.76
CA MET A 87 12.26 -7.54 11.98
C MET A 87 11.44 -8.83 11.99
N ILE A 88 11.81 -9.78 11.14
CA ILE A 88 11.15 -11.09 11.08
C ILE A 88 12.20 -12.21 11.00
N LEU A 89 11.86 -13.41 11.47
CA LEU A 89 12.75 -14.55 11.37
C LEU A 89 12.91 -14.98 9.90
N ARG A 90 14.09 -15.48 9.54
CA ARG A 90 14.38 -15.98 8.19
C ARG A 90 13.37 -17.04 7.75
N SER A 91 13.02 -17.96 8.65
CA SER A 91 12.04 -19.01 8.37
C SER A 91 10.66 -18.44 8.03
N GLU A 92 10.26 -17.36 8.68
CA GLU A 92 8.96 -16.72 8.48
C GLU A 92 8.96 -15.82 7.24
N ALA A 93 10.06 -15.12 6.96
CA ALA A 93 10.22 -14.38 5.71
C ALA A 93 10.11 -15.30 4.48
N ALA A 94 10.69 -16.49 4.57
CA ALA A 94 10.77 -17.49 3.50
C ALA A 94 9.47 -18.27 3.24
N THR A 95 8.43 -18.08 4.05
CA THR A 95 7.16 -18.80 3.96
C THR A 95 5.96 -17.86 3.98
N VAL A 96 4.87 -18.30 3.38
CA VAL A 96 3.55 -17.64 3.50
C VAL A 96 2.74 -18.30 4.62
N ASN A 97 1.75 -17.58 5.16
CA ASN A 97 0.75 -18.08 6.11
C ASN A 97 -0.65 -17.69 5.62
N ILE A 98 -1.10 -18.31 4.53
CA ILE A 98 -2.37 -17.97 3.85
C ILE A 98 -3.50 -18.84 4.43
N PRO A 99 -4.56 -18.24 5.00
CA PRO A 99 -5.73 -18.96 5.48
C PRO A 99 -6.37 -19.87 4.42
N LEU A 100 -6.99 -20.97 4.85
CA LEU A 100 -7.64 -21.93 3.95
C LEU A 100 -8.89 -21.36 3.29
N LYS A 101 -9.58 -20.45 3.98
CA LYS A 101 -10.74 -19.71 3.48
C LYS A 101 -10.58 -18.25 3.86
N ASN A 102 -10.90 -17.35 2.95
CA ASN A 102 -11.11 -15.92 3.26
C ASN A 102 -12.47 -15.73 3.98
N ALA A 103 -12.72 -16.54 5.01
CA ALA A 103 -13.95 -16.53 5.80
C ALA A 103 -13.61 -16.04 7.20
N ALA A 104 -14.42 -15.11 7.71
CA ALA A 104 -14.24 -14.47 9.02
C ALA A 104 -14.27 -15.42 10.24
N ASN A 105 -14.54 -16.72 10.03
CA ASN A 105 -14.73 -17.72 11.09
C ASN A 105 -13.52 -18.64 11.29
N GLU A 106 -12.39 -18.39 10.63
CA GLU A 106 -11.14 -19.13 10.86
C GLU A 106 -10.33 -18.45 11.98
N PRO A 107 -9.87 -19.19 13.03
CA PRO A 107 -9.02 -18.62 14.09
C PRO A 107 -7.77 -17.95 13.51
N GLY A 108 -7.49 -16.71 13.89
CA GLY A 108 -6.36 -15.92 13.37
C GLY A 108 -6.64 -15.16 12.07
N ALA A 109 -7.78 -15.38 11.40
CA ALA A 109 -8.17 -14.60 10.21
C ALA A 109 -8.67 -13.17 10.53
N GLY A 110 -8.99 -12.90 11.81
CA GLY A 110 -9.35 -11.57 12.30
C GLY A 110 -8.17 -10.73 12.79
N GLU A 111 -6.95 -11.30 12.79
CA GLU A 111 -5.73 -10.58 13.13
C GLU A 111 -5.25 -9.74 11.94
N PRO A 112 -4.57 -8.60 12.18
CA PRO A 112 -3.97 -7.83 11.12
C PRO A 112 -2.93 -8.68 10.37
N GLU A 113 -2.99 -8.62 9.04
CA GLU A 113 -2.02 -9.30 8.20
C GLU A 113 -0.62 -8.71 8.38
N ALA A 114 0.42 -9.54 8.20
CA ALA A 114 1.79 -9.07 8.18
C ALA A 114 2.02 -8.23 6.91
N PRO A 115 2.29 -6.91 7.01
CA PRO A 115 2.39 -6.03 5.86
C PRO A 115 3.60 -6.40 4.97
N PRO A 116 3.49 -6.29 3.64
CA PRO A 116 4.57 -6.56 2.72
C PRO A 116 5.65 -5.47 2.76
N PRO A 117 6.95 -5.84 2.68
CA PRO A 117 8.04 -4.91 2.47
C PRO A 117 7.85 -4.09 1.20
N LEU A 118 8.13 -2.80 1.32
CA LEU A 118 8.00 -1.82 0.26
C LEU A 118 9.38 -1.35 -0.19
N ARG A 119 9.49 -0.91 -1.45
CA ARG A 119 10.68 -0.18 -1.89
C ARG A 119 10.69 1.19 -1.23
N ALA A 120 11.89 1.77 -1.14
CA ALA A 120 12.03 3.17 -0.75
C ALA A 120 11.24 4.06 -1.73
N LEU A 121 10.70 5.15 -1.19
CA LEU A 121 10.11 6.21 -2.00
C LEU A 121 11.20 6.88 -2.82
N ASP A 122 10.87 7.15 -4.06
CA ASP A 122 11.68 8.02 -4.90
C ASP A 122 11.60 9.48 -4.36
N PRO A 123 12.63 10.33 -4.58
CA PRO A 123 12.58 11.73 -4.16
C PRO A 123 11.37 12.50 -4.67
N ASP A 124 10.73 12.06 -5.76
CA ASP A 124 9.52 12.67 -6.32
C ASP A 124 8.22 12.02 -5.82
N GLU A 125 8.29 11.07 -4.89
CA GLU A 125 7.13 10.40 -4.30
C GLU A 125 6.88 10.87 -2.86
N GLU A 126 5.64 10.75 -2.43
CA GLU A 126 5.26 10.86 -1.02
C GLU A 126 4.05 9.99 -0.71
N LEU A 127 3.95 9.53 0.54
CA LEU A 127 2.75 8.88 1.02
C LEU A 127 1.75 9.94 1.50
N PHE A 128 0.48 9.67 1.27
CA PHE A 128 -0.60 10.50 1.78
C PHE A 128 -1.84 9.64 2.05
N PHE A 129 -2.71 10.15 2.93
CA PHE A 129 -4.04 9.59 3.12
C PHE A 129 -4.98 10.16 2.07
N ASP A 130 -5.66 9.29 1.34
CA ASP A 130 -6.77 9.65 0.47
C ASP A 130 -8.11 9.38 1.17
N PHE A 131 -9.21 9.54 0.43
CA PHE A 131 -10.55 9.30 0.92
C PHE A 131 -10.69 7.94 1.64
N GLY A 132 -11.38 7.95 2.77
CA GLY A 132 -11.57 6.74 3.60
C GLY A 132 -10.34 6.32 4.42
N GLY A 133 -9.25 7.12 4.43
CA GLY A 133 -8.03 6.81 5.16
C GLY A 133 -7.15 5.76 4.47
N VAL A 134 -7.38 5.53 3.17
CA VAL A 134 -6.53 4.66 2.35
C VAL A 134 -5.20 5.34 2.12
N VAL A 135 -4.10 4.60 2.23
CA VAL A 135 -2.76 5.11 1.95
C VAL A 135 -2.47 4.94 0.46
N LEU A 136 -2.13 6.03 -0.20
CA LEU A 136 -1.70 6.06 -1.58
C LEU A 136 -0.33 6.74 -1.70
N VAL A 137 0.30 6.54 -2.84
CA VAL A 137 1.52 7.24 -3.24
C VAL A 137 1.12 8.35 -4.20
N ARG A 138 1.59 9.57 -3.93
CA ARG A 138 1.45 10.72 -4.82
C ARG A 138 2.80 11.02 -5.46
N ASN A 139 2.79 11.24 -6.77
CA ASN A 139 3.93 11.83 -7.46
C ASN A 139 3.86 13.35 -7.30
N LYS A 140 4.90 13.95 -6.73
CA LYS A 140 5.01 15.38 -6.44
C LYS A 140 5.24 16.24 -7.68
N THR A 141 5.74 15.64 -8.77
CA THR A 141 6.06 16.36 -10.01
C THR A 141 4.87 16.45 -10.96
N ILE A 142 3.91 15.54 -10.83
CA ILE A 142 2.70 15.52 -11.65
C ILE A 142 1.64 16.31 -10.89
N VAL A 143 1.37 17.53 -11.37
CA VAL A 143 0.22 18.30 -10.89
C VAL A 143 -1.04 17.57 -11.34
N ASP A 144 -1.82 17.11 -10.37
CA ASP A 144 -3.13 16.52 -10.63
C ASP A 144 -4.06 17.66 -11.09
N ASP A 145 -4.06 17.95 -12.39
CA ASP A 145 -4.90 18.97 -13.03
C ASP A 145 -6.41 18.69 -12.87
N SER A 146 -6.78 17.60 -12.18
CA SER A 146 -8.16 17.30 -11.80
C SER A 146 -8.67 18.17 -10.65
N ILE A 147 -8.40 19.47 -10.65
CA ILE A 147 -9.33 20.41 -10.03
C ILE A 147 -10.57 20.42 -10.94
N ILE A 148 -11.41 19.39 -10.81
CA ILE A 148 -12.77 19.40 -11.33
C ILE A 148 -13.56 20.35 -10.43
N GLY A 149 -13.43 21.65 -10.68
CA GLY A 149 -14.09 22.67 -9.89
C GLY A 149 -13.98 24.04 -10.54
N PHE A 150 -15.05 24.83 -10.45
CA PHE A 150 -15.06 26.22 -10.88
C PHE A 150 -14.00 27.00 -10.12
N THR A 151 -12.93 27.39 -10.81
CA THR A 151 -11.89 28.23 -10.23
C THR A 151 -12.36 29.68 -10.13
N THR A 152 -11.62 30.50 -9.37
CA THR A 152 -11.84 31.95 -9.33
C THR A 152 -11.72 32.58 -10.73
N GLN A 153 -10.88 32.00 -11.58
CA GLN A 153 -10.69 32.43 -12.96
C GLN A 153 -11.92 32.08 -13.83
N ASP A 154 -12.50 30.90 -13.66
CA ASP A 154 -13.75 30.52 -14.34
C ASP A 154 -14.92 31.42 -13.92
N ARG A 155 -14.99 31.78 -12.63
CA ARG A 155 -15.99 32.74 -12.12
C ARG A 155 -15.78 34.14 -12.71
N ALA A 156 -14.53 34.57 -12.91
CA ALA A 156 -14.22 35.83 -13.55
C ALA A 156 -14.62 35.84 -15.04
N ILE A 157 -14.37 34.73 -15.74
CA ILE A 157 -14.76 34.54 -17.15
C ILE A 157 -16.29 34.54 -17.28
N MET A 158 -17.00 33.80 -16.43
CA MET A 158 -18.48 33.80 -16.41
C MET A 158 -19.05 35.19 -16.17
N LYS A 159 -18.48 35.96 -15.24
CA LYS A 159 -18.88 37.36 -14.99
C LYS A 159 -18.63 38.25 -16.21
N ALA A 160 -17.53 38.04 -16.93
CA ALA A 160 -17.23 38.78 -18.15
C ALA A 160 -18.21 38.43 -19.28
N ILE A 161 -18.55 37.14 -19.44
CA ILE A 161 -19.54 36.67 -20.42
C ILE A 161 -20.93 37.22 -20.09
N ALA A 162 -21.36 37.15 -18.83
CA ALA A 162 -22.66 37.65 -18.39
C ALA A 162 -22.79 39.17 -18.61
N ARG A 163 -21.72 39.95 -18.32
CA ARG A 163 -21.67 41.38 -18.67
C ARG A 163 -21.78 41.62 -20.18
N LYS A 164 -21.09 40.82 -21.00
CA LYS A 164 -21.13 40.95 -22.47
C LYS A 164 -22.50 40.60 -23.04
N LEU A 165 -23.20 39.64 -22.44
CA LEU A 165 -24.54 39.19 -22.85
C LEU A 165 -25.68 39.97 -22.16
N ASN A 166 -25.35 40.96 -21.33
CA ASN A 166 -26.29 41.75 -20.53
C ASN A 166 -27.25 40.89 -19.68
N VAL A 167 -26.74 39.77 -19.19
CA VAL A 167 -27.45 38.86 -18.28
C VAL A 167 -27.06 39.25 -16.84
N PRO A 168 -28.03 39.43 -15.92
CA PRO A 168 -27.72 39.72 -14.53
C PRO A 168 -26.89 38.57 -13.92
N VAL A 169 -25.85 38.93 -13.18
CA VAL A 169 -24.96 38.00 -12.45
C VAL A 169 -25.45 37.85 -11.02
#